data_AF-A0A438JUM7-F1
#
_entry.id   AF-A0A438JUM7-F1
#
_cell.length_a   1.000
_cell.length_b   1.000
_cell.length_c   1.000
_cell.angle_alpha   90.00
_cell.angle_beta   90.00
_cell.angle_gamma   90.00
#
_symmetry.space_group_name_H-M   'P 1'
#
loop_
_entity.id
_entity.type
_entity.pdbx_description
1 polymer ?
#
loop_
_entity_poly.entity_id
_entity_poly.type
_entity_poly.pdbx_seq_one_letter_code
_entity_poly.pdbx_strand_id
1 'polypeptide(L)'
;MSSTRSSAAKAHLIPKACPDKIKSIEVVEGDWKSVGSVKLWTYCIGGNTSSSKERVEKKDDKNKSITFKALDGEVMKDFKSVISILEVSAKDDGSLVKWTLEYEKSNEKLLPPDAYLSLVISMSKEIDAYLLKA
;
A
#
# COMPACT_ATOMS: atom_id res chain seq x y z
N MET A 1 9.12 -27.15 -6.39
CA MET A 1 7.92 -26.36 -6.73
C MET A 1 7.74 -25.29 -5.66
N SER A 2 8.23 -24.07 -5.90
CA SER A 2 8.05 -22.97 -4.94
C SER A 2 6.63 -22.44 -5.06
N SER A 3 5.82 -22.66 -4.03
CA SER A 3 4.47 -22.09 -3.97
C SER A 3 4.58 -20.59 -3.78
N THR A 4 4.35 -19.84 -4.86
CA THR A 4 4.16 -18.38 -4.80
C THR A 4 2.88 -18.09 -4.02
N ARG A 5 2.97 -18.01 -2.69
CA ARG A 5 1.85 -17.55 -1.85
C ARG A 5 1.57 -16.09 -2.22
N SER A 6 0.38 -15.82 -2.75
CA SER A 6 -0.06 -14.45 -3.07
C SER A 6 -0.05 -13.60 -1.81
N SER A 7 0.79 -12.55 -1.79
CA SER A 7 0.94 -11.62 -0.65
C SER A 7 -0.34 -10.82 -0.36
N ALA A 8 -1.16 -10.55 -1.39
CA ALA A 8 -2.39 -9.76 -1.27
C ALA A 8 -3.43 -10.37 -0.30
N ALA A 9 -3.54 -11.71 -0.26
CA ALA A 9 -4.50 -12.38 0.63
C ALA A 9 -4.18 -12.23 2.12
N LYS A 10 -2.93 -11.84 2.46
CA LYS A 10 -2.46 -11.64 3.82
C LYS A 10 -2.35 -10.17 4.22
N ALA A 11 -2.89 -9.25 3.42
CA ALA A 11 -2.88 -7.81 3.74
C ALA A 11 -3.50 -7.52 5.12
N HIS A 12 -4.49 -8.31 5.56
CA HIS A 12 -5.10 -8.20 6.90
C HIS A 12 -4.12 -8.46 8.07
N LEU A 13 -2.90 -8.96 7.82
CA LEU A 13 -1.85 -9.12 8.83
C LEU A 13 -1.01 -7.86 9.02
N ILE A 14 -1.05 -6.90 8.08
CA ILE A 14 -0.24 -5.69 8.13
C ILE A 14 -0.47 -4.90 9.43
N PRO A 15 -1.71 -4.67 9.93
CA PRO A 15 -1.91 -3.99 11.21
C PRO A 15 -1.27 -4.71 12.41
N LYS A 16 -1.06 -6.03 12.32
CA LYS A 16 -0.35 -6.79 13.37
C LYS A 16 1.17 -6.65 13.26
N ALA A 17 1.68 -6.52 12.04
CA ALA A 17 3.11 -6.34 11.78
C ALA A 17 3.60 -4.93 12.12
N CYS A 18 2.78 -3.91 11.89
CA CYS A 18 3.12 -2.50 12.11
C CYS A 18 1.97 -1.67 12.70
N PRO A 19 1.48 -2.03 13.91
CA PRO A 19 0.29 -1.41 14.52
C PRO A 19 0.42 0.10 14.77
N ASP A 20 1.64 0.61 14.89
CA ASP A 20 1.88 2.05 15.07
C ASP A 20 1.62 2.86 13.79
N LYS A 21 1.71 2.21 12.62
CA LYS A 21 1.59 2.85 11.30
C LYS A 21 0.27 2.53 10.64
N ILE A 22 -0.16 1.27 10.68
CA ILE A 22 -1.42 0.82 10.10
C ILE A 22 -2.31 0.33 11.22
N LYS A 23 -3.44 1.01 11.43
CA LYS A 23 -4.40 0.71 12.50
C LYS A 23 -5.43 -0.32 12.06
N SER A 24 -5.95 -0.19 10.84
CA SER A 24 -6.88 -1.16 10.28
C SER A 24 -6.81 -1.17 8.76
N ILE A 25 -7.23 -2.30 8.18
CA ILE A 25 -7.50 -2.44 6.76
C ILE A 25 -8.83 -3.18 6.64
N GLU A 26 -9.78 -2.60 5.94
CA GLU A 26 -11.13 -3.13 5.81
C GLU A 26 -11.49 -3.31 4.34
N VAL A 27 -12.14 -4.42 4.01
CA VAL A 27 -12.71 -4.63 2.67
C VAL A 27 -14.05 -3.93 2.62
N VAL A 28 -14.14 -2.87 1.81
CA VAL A 28 -15.37 -2.08 1.66
C VAL A 28 -16.21 -2.59 0.49
N GLU A 29 -15.55 -3.09 -0.55
CA GLU A 29 -16.17 -3.68 -1.73
C GLU A 29 -15.31 -4.83 -2.27
N GLY A 30 -15.95 -5.89 -2.74
CA GLY A 30 -15.28 -7.05 -3.32
C GLY A 30 -14.58 -7.94 -2.28
N ASP A 31 -13.34 -8.32 -2.56
CA ASP A 31 -12.55 -9.22 -1.72
C ASP A 31 -11.12 -8.67 -1.47
N TRP A 32 -10.23 -9.45 -0.87
CA TRP A 32 -8.87 -8.99 -0.53
C TRP A 32 -7.89 -8.81 -1.69
N LYS A 33 -8.15 -9.40 -2.86
CA LYS A 33 -7.12 -9.64 -3.89
C LYS A 33 -7.55 -9.26 -5.31
N SER A 34 -8.85 -9.24 -5.59
CA SER A 34 -9.38 -9.12 -6.94
C SER A 34 -9.34 -7.67 -7.42
N VAL A 35 -9.03 -7.50 -8.71
CA VAL A 35 -9.14 -6.19 -9.38
C VAL A 35 -10.56 -5.66 -9.22
N GLY A 36 -10.68 -4.37 -8.94
CA GLY A 36 -11.93 -3.69 -8.62
C GLY A 36 -12.28 -3.66 -7.15
N SER A 37 -11.67 -4.51 -6.32
CA SER A 37 -11.94 -4.52 -4.88
C SER A 37 -11.44 -3.24 -4.21
N VAL A 38 -12.20 -2.74 -3.22
CA VAL A 38 -11.90 -1.50 -2.50
C VAL A 38 -11.51 -1.81 -1.06
N LYS A 39 -10.47 -1.13 -0.59
CA LYS A 39 -9.96 -1.21 0.78
C LYS A 39 -10.00 0.15 1.44
N LEU A 40 -10.44 0.19 2.69
CA LEU A 40 -10.26 1.35 3.56
C LEU A 40 -9.04 1.08 4.44
N TRP A 41 -8.02 1.91 4.27
CA TRP A 41 -6.81 1.91 5.08
C TRP A 41 -6.92 2.99 6.13
N THR A 42 -6.71 2.64 7.40
CA THR A 42 -6.54 3.60 8.50
C THR A 42 -5.08 3.55 8.93
N TYR A 43 -4.39 4.68 8.83
CA TYR A 43 -2.95 4.78 9.07
C TYR A 43 -2.59 6.02 9.88
N CYS A 44 -1.39 6.02 10.44
CA CYS A 44 -0.84 7.13 11.20
C CYS A 44 0.38 7.74 10.51
N ILE A 45 0.36 9.05 10.29
CA ILE A 45 1.49 9.83 9.79
C ILE A 45 1.75 10.96 10.78
N GLY A 46 2.99 11.03 11.31
CA GLY A 46 3.38 12.07 12.25
C GLY A 46 2.54 12.12 13.55
N GLY A 47 2.00 10.97 13.98
CA GLY A 47 1.13 10.88 15.15
C GLY A 47 -0.35 11.16 14.88
N ASN A 48 -0.70 11.68 13.70
CA ASN A 48 -2.09 11.92 13.30
C ASN A 48 -2.66 10.70 12.59
N THR A 49 -3.87 10.32 12.96
CA THR A 49 -4.60 9.22 12.32
C THR A 49 -5.40 9.76 11.14
N SER A 50 -5.22 9.15 9.98
CA SER A 50 -5.93 9.47 8.74
C SER A 50 -6.37 8.18 8.05
N SER A 51 -7.19 8.31 7.02
CA SER A 51 -7.63 7.17 6.22
C SER A 51 -7.62 7.45 4.72
N SER A 52 -7.49 6.39 3.93
CA SER A 52 -7.59 6.40 2.46
C SER A 52 -8.42 5.21 1.99
N LYS A 53 -9.38 5.44 1.08
CA LYS A 53 -10.02 4.36 0.33
C LYS A 53 -9.27 4.15 -0.96
N GLU A 54 -8.90 2.92 -1.24
CA GLU A 54 -8.13 2.56 -2.42
C GLU A 54 -8.75 1.39 -3.15
N ARG A 55 -8.74 1.46 -4.48
CA ARG A 55 -9.20 0.40 -5.37
C ARG A 55 -8.00 -0.31 -5.99
N VAL A 56 -8.06 -1.64 -6.06
CA VAL A 56 -7.11 -2.42 -6.86
C VAL A 56 -7.44 -2.18 -8.34
N GLU A 57 -6.66 -1.36 -9.03
CA GLU A 57 -6.87 -1.04 -10.45
C GLU A 57 -6.30 -2.11 -11.37
N LYS A 58 -5.10 -2.62 -11.04
CA LYS A 58 -4.39 -3.59 -11.87
C LYS A 58 -3.64 -4.58 -10.99
N LYS A 59 -3.54 -5.80 -11.49
CA LYS A 59 -2.75 -6.88 -10.89
C LYS A 59 -2.04 -7.63 -11.99
N ASP A 60 -0.73 -7.73 -11.87
CA ASP A 60 0.15 -8.46 -12.78
C ASP A 60 0.88 -9.52 -11.97
N ASP A 61 0.35 -10.74 -11.96
CA ASP A 61 0.94 -11.86 -11.22
C ASP A 61 2.28 -12.32 -11.81
N LYS A 62 2.52 -12.08 -13.11
CA LYS A 62 3.78 -12.45 -13.78
C LYS A 62 4.91 -11.54 -13.32
N ASN A 63 4.66 -10.25 -13.31
CA ASN A 63 5.64 -9.23 -12.88
C ASN A 63 5.55 -8.93 -11.37
N LYS A 64 4.66 -9.62 -10.64
CA LYS A 64 4.40 -9.41 -9.20
C LYS A 64 4.17 -7.94 -8.86
N SER A 65 3.27 -7.32 -9.63
CA SER A 65 2.92 -5.91 -9.49
C SER A 65 1.44 -5.73 -9.17
N ILE A 66 1.13 -4.77 -8.32
CA ILE A 66 -0.24 -4.35 -8.01
C ILE A 66 -0.32 -2.83 -8.08
N THR A 67 -1.32 -2.32 -8.78
CA THR A 67 -1.63 -0.89 -8.87
C THR A 67 -2.88 -0.59 -8.06
N PHE A 68 -2.78 0.38 -7.17
CA PHE A 68 -3.85 0.91 -6.36
C PHE A 68 -4.16 2.34 -6.79
N LYS A 69 -5.43 2.72 -6.80
CA LYS A 69 -5.86 4.09 -7.01
C LYS A 69 -6.64 4.58 -5.79
N ALA A 70 -6.23 5.73 -5.26
CA ALA A 70 -6.98 6.40 -4.21
C ALA A 70 -8.32 6.91 -4.77
N LEU A 71 -9.39 6.62 -4.05
CA LEU A 71 -10.75 7.04 -4.37
C LEU A 71 -11.22 8.17 -3.46
N ASP A 72 -10.79 8.16 -2.20
CA ASP A 72 -11.27 9.04 -1.13
C ASP A 72 -10.25 9.04 0.02
N GLY A 73 -10.37 10.01 0.93
CA GLY A 73 -9.55 10.13 2.14
C GLY A 73 -8.72 11.41 2.21
N GLU A 74 -7.91 11.51 3.26
CA GLU A 74 -7.16 12.75 3.57
C GLU A 74 -6.23 13.15 2.41
N VAL A 75 -5.61 12.15 1.77
CA VAL A 75 -4.73 12.36 0.61
C VAL A 75 -5.45 13.04 -0.57
N MET A 76 -6.73 12.79 -0.76
CA MET A 76 -7.48 13.34 -1.91
C MET A 76 -7.87 14.81 -1.74
N LYS A 77 -7.63 15.42 -0.57
CA LYS A 77 -7.82 16.86 -0.36
C LYS A 77 -6.76 17.69 -1.09
N ASP A 78 -5.53 17.17 -1.13
CA ASP A 78 -4.38 17.84 -1.70
C ASP A 78 -4.10 17.39 -3.15
N PHE A 79 -4.58 16.20 -3.53
CA PHE A 79 -4.28 15.60 -4.83
C PHE A 79 -5.57 15.24 -5.58
N LYS A 80 -5.64 15.59 -6.87
CA LYS A 80 -6.73 15.21 -7.77
C LYS A 80 -6.70 13.72 -8.10
N SER A 81 -5.49 13.17 -8.19
CA SER A 81 -5.28 11.74 -8.41
C SER A 81 -4.04 11.28 -7.67
N VAL A 82 -4.12 10.07 -7.10
CA VAL A 82 -2.99 9.36 -6.51
C VAL A 82 -3.09 7.90 -6.91
N ILE A 83 -2.02 7.39 -7.51
CA ILE A 83 -1.86 5.99 -7.91
C ILE A 83 -0.59 5.46 -7.23
N SER A 84 -0.74 4.37 -6.50
CA SER A 84 0.36 3.68 -5.84
C SER A 84 0.62 2.35 -6.54
N ILE A 85 1.87 2.08 -6.89
CA ILE A 85 2.27 0.87 -7.59
C ILE A 85 3.29 0.14 -6.71
N LEU A 86 2.94 -1.10 -6.35
CA LEU A 86 3.80 -2.02 -5.63
C LEU A 86 4.37 -3.03 -6.61
N GLU A 87 5.69 -3.12 -6.72
CA GLU A 87 6.40 -4.13 -7.53
C GLU A 87 7.34 -4.94 -6.64
N VAL A 88 7.34 -6.27 -6.81
CA VAL A 88 8.24 -7.15 -6.07
C VAL A 88 9.11 -7.97 -7.03
N SER A 89 10.41 -7.72 -7.01
CA SER A 89 11.38 -8.43 -7.86
C SER A 89 12.29 -9.32 -7.01
N ALA A 90 12.70 -10.48 -7.54
CA ALA A 90 13.68 -11.33 -6.89
C ALA A 90 15.09 -10.71 -7.02
N LYS A 91 15.92 -10.93 -5.99
CA LYS A 91 17.36 -10.61 -5.95
C LYS A 91 18.10 -11.84 -5.43
N ASP A 92 19.42 -11.88 -5.63
CA ASP A 92 20.24 -13.05 -5.29
C ASP A 92 20.04 -13.52 -3.84
N ASP A 93 20.02 -12.58 -2.88
CA ASP A 93 19.80 -12.86 -1.45
C ASP A 93 18.43 -12.37 -0.92
N GLY A 94 17.39 -12.30 -1.76
CA GLY A 94 16.05 -11.97 -1.28
C GLY A 94 15.10 -11.37 -2.30
N SER A 95 14.39 -10.31 -1.91
CA SER A 95 13.44 -9.59 -2.77
C SER A 95 13.59 -8.09 -2.61
N LEU A 96 13.45 -7.37 -3.73
CA LEU A 96 13.36 -5.91 -3.75
C LEU A 96 11.89 -5.51 -3.91
N VAL A 97 11.39 -4.79 -2.91
CA VAL A 97 10.09 -4.14 -2.93
C VAL A 97 10.28 -2.70 -3.43
N LYS A 98 9.62 -2.35 -4.53
CA LYS A 98 9.61 -0.99 -5.09
C LYS A 98 8.21 -0.41 -4.99
N TRP A 99 8.11 0.76 -4.39
CA TRP A 99 6.91 1.58 -4.40
C TRP A 99 7.09 2.75 -5.36
N THR A 100 6.11 2.96 -6.23
CA THR A 100 6.01 4.14 -7.09
C THR A 100 4.72 4.87 -6.75
N LEU A 101 4.78 6.19 -6.59
CA LEU A 101 3.61 7.03 -6.34
C LEU A 101 3.47 8.04 -7.48
N GLU A 102 2.43 7.87 -8.29
CA GLU A 102 2.06 8.81 -9.34
C GLU A 102 0.94 9.69 -8.80
N TYR A 103 1.03 11.00 -9.02
CA TYR A 103 0.06 11.93 -8.45
C TYR A 103 -0.12 13.18 -9.31
N GLU A 104 -1.32 13.77 -9.22
CA GLU A 104 -1.64 15.09 -9.76
C GLU A 104 -2.04 16.00 -8.60
N LYS A 105 -1.28 17.08 -8.39
CA LYS A 105 -1.58 18.06 -7.34
C LYS A 105 -2.87 18.82 -7.67
N SER A 106 -3.67 19.11 -6.65
CA SER A 106 -4.81 20.03 -6.79
C SER A 106 -4.37 21.48 -6.98
N ASN A 107 -3.16 21.82 -6.52
CA ASN A 107 -2.51 23.12 -6.71
C ASN A 107 -0.98 22.95 -6.80
N GLU A 108 -0.31 23.68 -7.70
CA GLU A 108 1.14 23.60 -7.92
C GLU A 108 1.99 23.88 -6.67
N LYS A 109 1.48 24.69 -5.74
CA LYS A 109 2.16 25.06 -4.49
C LYS A 109 2.25 23.94 -3.47
N LEU A 110 1.49 22.85 -3.64
CA LEU A 110 1.51 21.73 -2.71
C LEU A 110 2.84 21.00 -2.78
N LEU A 111 3.27 20.46 -1.65
CA LEU A 111 4.48 19.64 -1.59
C LEU A 111 4.21 18.26 -2.19
N PRO A 112 5.25 17.56 -2.68
CA PRO A 112 5.15 16.14 -3.01
C PRO A 112 4.64 15.30 -1.83
N PRO A 113 3.97 14.16 -2.08
CA PRO A 113 3.43 13.26 -1.06
C PRO A 113 4.50 12.40 -0.33
N ASP A 114 5.64 13.00 0.03
CA ASP A 114 6.81 12.29 0.58
C ASP A 114 6.51 11.58 1.91
N ALA A 115 5.58 12.11 2.70
CA ALA A 115 5.13 11.48 3.93
C ALA A 115 4.43 10.13 3.68
N TYR A 116 3.65 10.02 2.60
CA TYR A 116 2.99 8.77 2.21
C TYR A 116 4.01 7.75 1.68
N LEU A 117 4.99 8.20 0.88
CA LEU A 117 6.07 7.35 0.42
C LEU A 117 6.91 6.81 1.60
N SER A 118 7.21 7.66 2.58
CA SER A 118 7.90 7.29 3.80
C SER A 118 7.11 6.27 4.63
N LEU A 119 5.78 6.44 4.73
CA LEU A 119 4.89 5.49 5.39
C LEU A 119 4.98 4.10 4.74
N VAL A 120 4.81 3.97 3.42
CA VAL A 120 4.82 2.66 2.75
C VAL A 120 6.19 1.98 2.79
N ILE A 121 7.28 2.76 2.74
CA ILE A 121 8.64 2.23 2.91
C ILE A 121 8.81 1.69 4.33
N SER A 122 8.41 2.45 5.35
CA SER A 122 8.56 2.03 6.74
C SER A 122 7.65 0.85 7.08
N MET A 123 6.43 0.82 6.55
CA MET A 123 5.51 -0.31 6.63
C MET A 123 6.15 -1.57 6.03
N SER A 124 6.78 -1.45 4.85
CA SER A 124 7.42 -2.59 4.16
C SER A 124 8.56 -3.18 4.99
N LYS A 125 9.38 -2.34 5.64
CA LYS A 125 10.47 -2.78 6.54
C LYS A 125 9.94 -3.52 7.76
N GLU A 126 8.84 -3.08 8.35
CA GLU A 126 8.25 -3.74 9.52
C GLU A 126 7.55 -5.05 9.17
N ILE A 127 6.90 -5.12 8.00
CA ILE A 127 6.38 -6.38 7.46
C ILE A 127 7.52 -7.37 7.26
N ASP A 128 8.65 -6.96 6.67
CA ASP A 128 9.82 -7.82 6.48
C ASP A 128 10.35 -8.36 7.83
N ALA A 129 10.57 -7.47 8.80
CA ALA A 129 11.01 -7.85 10.14
C ALA A 129 10.01 -8.77 10.87
N TYR A 130 8.71 -8.58 10.66
CA TYR A 130 7.67 -9.45 11.21
C TYR A 130 7.70 -10.84 10.56
N LEU A 131 7.85 -10.91 9.24
CA LEU A 131 7.90 -12.17 8.50
C LEU A 131 9.17 -13.00 8.82
N LEU A 132 10.28 -12.35 9.14
CA LEU A 132 11.50 -13.03 9.59
C LEU A 132 11.37 -13.67 10.99
N LYS A 133 10.36 -13.25 11.77
CA LYS A 133 10.07 -13.78 13.11
C LYS A 133 8.89 -14.75 13.15
N ALA A 134 8.17 -14.90 12.03
CA ALA A 134 6.89 -15.59 11.93
C ALA A 134 7.00 -17.06 11.47
#